data_AF-A0A0Q8MA48-F1
#
_entry.id   AF-A0A0Q8MA48-F1
#
_cell.length_a   1.000
_cell.length_b   1.000
_cell.length_c   1.000
_cell.angle_alpha   90.00
_cell.angle_beta   90.00
_cell.angle_gamma   90.00
#
_symmetry.space_group_name_H-M   'P 1'
#
loop_
_entity.id
_entity.type
_entity.pdbx_description
1 polymer ?
#
loop_
_entity_poly.entity_id
_entity_poly.type
_entity_poly.pdbx_seq_one_letter_code
_entity_poly.pdbx_strand_id
1 'polypeptide(L)'
;MEDVLRALESFGGFREPERPFAPSPVPDTEIDAVRERVAALLSPTPVSRDELVRAAGAPASVVFAALVELTLAGRAELLPGGLVAGL
;
A
#
# COMPACT_ATOMS: atom_id res chain seq x y z
N MET A 1 -24.37 -19.99 -1.28
CA MET A 1 -23.68 -18.69 -1.25
C MET A 1 -24.06 -17.90 0.02
N GLU A 2 -25.08 -18.35 0.76
CA GLU A 2 -25.52 -17.78 2.04
C GLU A 2 -24.62 -18.05 3.27
N ASP A 3 -23.84 -19.13 3.32
CA ASP A 3 -23.10 -19.51 4.54
C ASP A 3 -22.00 -18.52 4.95
N VAL A 4 -21.31 -17.91 3.97
CA VAL A 4 -20.22 -16.95 4.24
C VAL A 4 -20.77 -15.67 4.87
N LEU A 5 -21.94 -15.21 4.41
CA LEU A 5 -22.58 -14.00 4.94
C LEU A 5 -23.07 -14.22 6.37
N ARG A 6 -23.67 -15.40 6.65
CA ARG A 6 -24.09 -15.78 8.01
C ARG A 6 -22.92 -15.85 9.00
N ALA A 7 -21.76 -16.32 8.54
CA ALA A 7 -20.55 -16.33 9.36
C ALA A 7 -20.06 -14.92 9.69
N LEU A 8 -20.16 -13.97 8.74
CA LEU A 8 -19.75 -12.57 8.94
C LEU A 8 -20.69 -11.79 9.87
N GLU A 9 -21.99 -12.07 9.84
CA GLU A 9 -22.99 -11.45 10.73
C GLU A 9 -22.76 -11.80 12.21
N SER A 10 -22.22 -12.98 12.49
CA SER A 10 -21.79 -13.40 13.82
C SER A 10 -20.65 -12.55 14.41
N PHE A 11 -19.92 -11.79 13.58
CA PHE A 11 -18.88 -10.85 14.03
C PHE A 11 -19.43 -9.44 14.31
N GLY A 12 -20.75 -9.28 14.44
CA GLY A 12 -21.38 -8.02 14.81
C GLY A 12 -20.71 -7.39 16.05
N GLY A 13 -20.00 -6.29 15.84
CA GLY A 13 -19.20 -5.62 16.90
C GLY A 13 -17.84 -5.11 16.43
N PHE A 14 -17.30 -5.60 15.31
CA PHE A 14 -16.08 -5.06 14.69
C PHE A 14 -16.37 -3.83 13.83
N ARG A 15 -16.85 -2.75 14.46
CA ARG A 15 -16.83 -1.43 13.82
C ARG A 15 -15.56 -0.71 14.25
N GLU A 16 -14.73 -0.31 13.30
CA GLU A 16 -13.61 0.57 13.61
C GLU A 16 -14.19 1.89 14.19
N PRO A 17 -13.66 2.38 15.33
CA PRO A 17 -14.04 3.69 15.84
C PRO A 17 -13.83 4.74 14.76
N GLU A 18 -14.80 5.62 14.58
CA GLU A 18 -14.70 6.69 13.58
C GLU A 18 -13.49 7.57 13.92
N ARG A 19 -12.41 7.42 13.16
CA ARG A 19 -11.20 8.24 13.28
C ARG A 19 -11.25 9.31 12.18
N PRO A 20 -11.26 10.60 12.54
CA PRO A 20 -11.12 11.67 11.57
C PRO A 20 -9.83 11.46 10.76
N PHE A 21 -9.89 11.68 9.45
CA PHE A 21 -8.68 11.71 8.64
C PHE A 21 -7.75 12.80 9.18
N ALA A 22 -6.56 12.41 9.61
CA ALA A 22 -5.47 13.31 9.94
C ALA A 22 -4.41 13.17 8.85
N PRO A 23 -3.99 14.27 8.20
CA PRO A 23 -2.90 14.20 7.24
C PRO A 23 -1.65 13.67 7.94
N SER A 24 -0.85 12.90 7.19
CA SER A 24 0.42 12.39 7.70
C SER A 24 1.30 13.59 8.12
N PRO A 25 1.93 13.56 9.31
CA PRO A 25 2.86 14.61 9.72
C PRO A 25 4.18 14.58 8.93
N VAL A 26 4.33 13.66 7.97
CA VAL A 26 5.51 13.45 7.14
C VAL A 26 5.63 14.63 6.14
N PRO A 27 6.73 15.39 6.15
CA PRO A 27 6.97 16.48 5.20
C PRO A 27 7.00 15.98 3.75
N ASP A 28 6.56 16.81 2.79
CA ASP A 28 6.53 16.46 1.37
C ASP A 28 7.89 15.99 0.82
N THR A 29 9.00 16.60 1.28
CA THR A 29 10.36 16.19 0.89
C THR A 29 10.70 14.76 1.32
N GLU A 30 10.13 14.30 2.44
CA GLU A 30 10.30 12.93 2.91
C GLU A 30 9.45 11.96 2.07
N ILE A 31 8.28 12.39 1.59
CA ILE A 31 7.44 11.61 0.66
C ILE A 31 8.19 11.37 -0.67
N ASP A 32 8.81 12.41 -1.24
CA ASP A 32 9.60 12.27 -2.48
C ASP A 32 10.78 11.31 -2.30
N ALA A 33 11.48 11.41 -1.17
CA ALA A 33 12.58 10.51 -0.83
C ALA A 33 12.11 9.05 -0.66
N VAL A 34 10.91 8.83 -0.11
CA VAL A 34 10.31 7.49 -0.04
C VAL A 34 9.94 6.99 -1.43
N ARG A 35 9.38 7.84 -2.32
CA ARG A 35 9.03 7.45 -3.69
C ARG A 35 10.24 6.95 -4.46
N GLU A 36 11.36 7.68 -4.43
CA GLU A 36 12.57 7.26 -5.12
C GLU A 36 13.20 6.00 -4.50
N ARG A 37 13.08 5.82 -3.17
CA ARG A 37 13.52 4.59 -2.50
C ARG A 37 12.68 3.39 -2.89
N VAL A 38 11.36 3.54 -2.97
CA VAL A 38 10.44 2.49 -3.45
C VAL A 38 10.76 2.16 -4.90
N ALA A 39 10.98 3.17 -5.77
CA ALA A 39 11.36 2.94 -7.15
C ALA A 39 12.66 2.13 -7.28
N ALA A 40 13.66 2.41 -6.43
CA ALA A 40 14.93 1.68 -6.42
C ALA A 40 14.81 0.22 -5.93
N LEU A 41 13.73 -0.13 -5.23
CA LEU A 41 13.46 -1.50 -4.77
C LEU A 41 12.70 -2.33 -5.82
N LEU A 42 12.14 -1.69 -6.84
CA LEU A 42 11.37 -2.37 -7.88
C LEU A 42 12.28 -2.98 -8.94
N SER A 43 11.83 -4.11 -9.48
CA SER A 43 12.45 -4.80 -10.61
C SER A 43 11.35 -5.46 -11.46
N PRO A 44 11.67 -6.01 -12.64
CA PRO A 44 10.71 -6.81 -13.41
C PRO A 44 10.20 -8.06 -12.66
N THR A 45 10.91 -8.49 -11.60
CA THR A 45 10.45 -9.60 -10.75
C THR A 45 9.43 -9.09 -9.74
N PRO A 46 8.20 -9.65 -9.71
CA PRO A 46 7.16 -9.20 -8.77
C PRO A 46 7.55 -9.36 -7.30
N VAL A 47 7.30 -8.33 -6.50
CA VAL A 47 7.52 -8.31 -5.05
C VAL A 47 6.23 -7.94 -4.32
N SER A 48 6.03 -8.46 -3.11
CA SER A 48 4.83 -8.14 -2.33
C SER A 48 4.86 -6.70 -1.81
N ARG A 49 3.68 -6.07 -1.76
CA ARG A 49 3.51 -4.74 -1.12
C ARG A 49 4.04 -4.71 0.32
N ASP A 50 3.81 -5.76 1.09
CA ASP A 50 4.27 -5.83 2.48
C ASP A 50 5.79 -5.89 2.59
N GLU A 51 6.45 -6.58 1.66
CA GLU A 51 7.91 -6.61 1.59
C GLU A 51 8.49 -5.25 1.19
N LEU A 52 7.86 -4.57 0.23
CA LEU A 52 8.22 -3.19 -0.12
C LEU A 52 8.06 -2.24 1.06
N VAL A 53 6.99 -2.37 1.85
CA VAL A 53 6.79 -1.56 3.06
C VAL A 53 7.91 -1.80 4.07
N ARG A 54 8.27 -3.07 4.32
CA ARG A 54 9.38 -3.42 5.22
C ARG A 54 10.72 -2.91 4.71
N ALA A 55 11.01 -3.06 3.41
CA ALA A 55 12.29 -2.67 2.81
C ALA A 55 12.43 -1.14 2.67
N ALA A 56 11.35 -0.43 2.38
CA ALA A 56 11.37 1.03 2.30
C ALA A 56 11.54 1.68 3.68
N GLY A 57 11.12 0.99 4.75
CA GLY A 57 11.22 1.47 6.13
C GLY A 57 10.34 2.71 6.40
N ALA A 58 9.24 2.84 5.66
CA ALA A 58 8.34 3.98 5.71
C ALA A 58 6.90 3.54 6.08
N PRO A 59 6.03 4.44 6.55
CA PRO A 59 4.64 4.11 6.83
C PRO A 59 3.95 3.52 5.59
N ALA A 60 3.15 2.47 5.78
CA ALA A 60 2.49 1.76 4.68
C ALA A 60 1.67 2.69 3.78
N SER A 61 0.99 3.69 4.36
CA SER A 61 0.25 4.70 3.60
C SER A 61 1.13 5.51 2.64
N VAL A 62 2.35 5.87 3.05
CA VAL A 62 3.30 6.61 2.21
C VAL A 62 3.86 5.72 1.10
N VAL A 63 4.18 4.47 1.41
CA VAL A 63 4.66 3.49 0.40
C VAL A 63 3.57 3.21 -0.62
N PHE A 64 2.32 3.05 -0.20
CA PHE A 64 1.20 2.82 -1.12
C PHE A 64 0.89 4.05 -1.97
N ALA A 65 0.98 5.27 -1.41
CA ALA A 65 0.88 6.49 -2.19
C ALA A 65 1.98 6.56 -3.26
N ALA A 66 3.24 6.31 -2.87
CA ALA A 66 4.35 6.25 -3.82
C ALA A 66 4.15 5.22 -4.94
N LEU A 67 3.62 4.04 -4.61
CA LEU A 67 3.31 3.01 -5.60
C LEU A 67 2.23 3.45 -6.59
N VAL A 68 1.17 4.10 -6.11
CA VAL A 68 0.12 4.67 -6.97
C VAL A 68 0.73 5.70 -7.93
N GLU A 69 1.57 6.58 -7.42
CA GLU A 69 2.22 7.60 -8.24
C GLU A 69 3.18 7.01 -9.28
N LEU A 70 3.98 6.00 -8.90
CA LEU A 70 4.86 5.30 -9.83
C LEU A 70 4.07 4.56 -10.91
N THR A 71 2.92 3.99 -10.58
CA THR A 71 2.02 3.38 -11.57
C THR A 71 1.41 4.40 -12.51
N LEU A 72 0.95 5.55 -11.99
CA LEU A 72 0.45 6.65 -12.82
C LEU A 72 1.55 7.22 -13.74
N ALA A 73 2.80 7.19 -13.30
CA ALA A 73 3.97 7.58 -14.09
C ALA A 73 4.45 6.50 -15.07
N GLY A 74 3.83 5.31 -15.09
CA GLY A 74 4.25 4.20 -15.94
C GLY A 74 5.59 3.56 -15.56
N ARG A 75 6.01 3.71 -14.29
CA ARG A 75 7.26 3.13 -13.73
C ARG A 75 7.03 1.86 -12.92
N ALA A 76 5.77 1.51 -12.64
CA ALA A 76 5.40 0.32 -11.87
C ALA A 76 4.03 -0.22 -12.29
N GLU A 77 3.82 -1.53 -12.12
CA GLU A 77 2.56 -2.20 -12.37
C GLU A 77 2.08 -2.92 -11.10
N LEU A 78 0.79 -2.76 -10.78
CA LEU A 78 0.13 -3.51 -9.71
C LEU A 78 -0.41 -4.82 -10.26
N LEU A 79 -0.02 -5.93 -9.65
CA LEU A 79 -0.36 -7.28 -10.08
C LEU A 79 -1.36 -7.95 -9.09
N PRO A 80 -2.06 -9.01 -9.52
CA PRO A 80 -2.91 -9.81 -8.64
C PRO A 80 -2.15 -10.34 -7.41
N GLY A 81 -2.87 -10.58 -6.32
CA GLY A 81 -2.29 -11.14 -5.10
C GLY A 81 -1.45 -10.16 -4.28
N GLY A 82 -1.55 -8.84 -4.55
CA GLY A 82 -0.81 -7.84 -3.76
C GLY A 82 0.63 -7.61 -4.23
N LEU A 83 0.98 -8.11 -5.41
CA LEU A 83 2.31 -7.99 -5.99
C LEU A 83 2.48 -6.68 -6.79
N VAL A 84 3.73 -6.26 -6.95
CA VAL A 84 4.14 -5.08 -7.72
C VAL A 84 5.39 -5.42 -8.51
N ALA A 85 5.47 -4.98 -9.77
CA ALA A 85 6.67 -5.05 -10.59
C ALA A 85 7.07 -3.65 -11.09
N GLY A 86 8.36 -3.43 -11.33
CA GLY A 86 8.86 -2.24 -12.02
C GLY A 86 8.76 -2.38 -13.54
N LEU A 87 8.56 -1.24 -14.22
CA LEU A 87 8.47 -1.13 -15.68
C LEU A 87 9.74 -0.51 -16.29
#